data_AF-H3ZLH1-F1
#
_entry.id   AF-H3ZLH1-F1
#
_cell.length_a   1.000
_cell.length_b   1.000
_cell.length_c   1.000
_cell.angle_alpha   90.00
_cell.angle_beta   90.00
_cell.angle_gamma   90.00
#
_symmetry.space_group_name_H-M   'P 1'
#
loop_
_entity.id
_entity.type
_entity.pdbx_description
1 polymer ?
#
loop_
_entity_poly.entity_id
_entity_poly.type
_entity_poly.pdbx_seq_one_letter_code
_entity_poly.pdbx_strand_id
1 'polypeptide(L)'
;MVYVLVKEEISKGKLVDLVVLIGDKERINKFIYENLNKFYRDGGSFLKRKETEDRLYEVWELHKPDGEILELRFYVFGDEKIDSIKIIE
;
A
#
# COMPACT_ATOMS: atom_id res chain seq x y z
N MET A 1 -0.02 -5.74 -17.68
CA MET A 1 0.62 -5.14 -16.49
C MET A 1 -0.39 -4.99 -15.38
N VAL A 2 -0.22 -5.75 -14.30
CA VAL A 2 -1.12 -5.77 -13.13
C VAL A 2 -0.41 -5.11 -11.95
N TYR A 3 -1.11 -4.25 -11.23
CA TYR A 3 -0.59 -3.56 -10.05
C TYR A 3 -1.26 -4.15 -8.81
N VAL A 4 -0.45 -4.37 -7.78
CA VAL A 4 -0.93 -4.82 -6.48
C VAL A 4 -0.49 -3.80 -5.43
N LEU A 5 -1.47 -3.28 -4.70
CA LEU A 5 -1.24 -2.48 -3.51
C LEU A 5 -1.57 -3.31 -2.28
N VAL A 6 -0.60 -3.45 -1.40
CA VAL A 6 -0.79 -4.04 -0.07
C VAL A 6 -0.79 -2.90 0.94
N LYS A 7 -1.91 -2.70 1.62
CA LYS A 7 -2.04 -1.79 2.76
C LYS A 7 -1.88 -2.62 4.03
N GLU A 8 -0.87 -2.30 4.80
CA GLU A 8 -0.61 -2.86 6.13
C GLU A 8 -0.87 -1.78 7.18
N GLU A 9 -1.75 -2.08 8.13
CA GLU A 9 -1.94 -1.24 9.30
C GLU A 9 -1.18 -1.83 10.47
N ILE A 10 -0.21 -1.06 10.98
CA ILE A 10 0.67 -1.51 12.05
C ILE A 10 0.43 -0.61 13.27
N SER A 11 -0.07 -1.22 14.34
CA SER A 11 -0.26 -0.54 15.63
C SER A 11 0.64 -1.20 16.67
N LYS A 12 1.48 -0.40 17.34
CA LYS A 12 2.43 -0.87 18.36
C LYS A 12 3.33 -2.02 17.89
N GLY A 13 3.79 -1.97 16.64
CA GLY A 13 4.67 -2.98 16.04
C GLY A 13 3.99 -4.31 15.68
N LYS A 14 2.65 -4.37 15.71
CA LYS A 14 1.88 -5.54 15.28
C LYS A 14 1.00 -5.18 14.08
N LEU A 15 0.97 -6.06 13.08
CA LEU A 15 0.01 -5.97 11.98
C LEU A 15 -1.40 -6.19 12.55
N VAL A 16 -2.29 -5.22 12.34
CA VAL A 16 -3.69 -5.25 12.82
C VAL A 16 -4.70 -5.36 11.69
N ASP A 17 -4.38 -4.87 10.49
CA ASP A 17 -5.23 -4.97 9.29
C ASP A 17 -4.35 -5.11 8.03
N LEU A 18 -4.83 -5.90 7.07
CA LEU A 18 -4.18 -6.14 5.79
C LEU A 18 -5.22 -6.07 4.67
N VAL A 19 -5.05 -5.13 3.75
CA VAL A 19 -5.91 -4.99 2.56
C VAL A 19 -5.07 -5.13 1.31
N VAL A 20 -5.50 -6.01 0.40
CA VAL A 20 -4.84 -6.21 -0.89
C VAL A 20 -5.76 -5.73 -2.00
N LEU A 21 -5.28 -4.76 -2.79
CA LEU A 21 -5.97 -4.24 -3.96
C LEU A 21 -5.20 -4.64 -5.21
N ILE A 22 -5.89 -5.30 -6.14
CA ILE A 22 -5.34 -5.68 -7.45
C ILE A 22 -6.09 -4.91 -8.53
N GLY A 23 -5.36 -4.34 -9.49
CA GLY A 23 -5.99 -3.68 -10.62
C GLY A 23 -5.00 -3.15 -11.63
N ASP A 24 -5.51 -2.39 -12.59
CA ASP A 24 -4.69 -1.54 -13.43
C ASP A 24 -4.12 -0.35 -12.63
N LYS A 25 -3.16 0.36 -13.24
CA LYS A 25 -2.50 1.52 -12.64
C LYS A 25 -3.48 2.61 -12.24
N GLU A 26 -4.52 2.83 -13.04
CA GLU A 26 -5.46 3.94 -12.87
C GLU A 26 -6.34 3.72 -11.65
N ARG A 27 -6.83 2.49 -11.46
CA ARG A 27 -7.58 2.05 -10.28
C ARG A 27 -6.77 2.15 -9.00
N ILE A 28 -5.50 1.69 -9.03
CA ILE A 28 -4.60 1.80 -7.88
C ILE A 28 -4.35 3.28 -7.54
N ASN A 29 -4.01 4.11 -8.54
CA ASN A 29 -3.77 5.53 -8.34
C ASN A 29 -4.99 6.24 -7.75
N LYS A 30 -6.19 5.98 -8.26
CA LYS A 30 -7.42 6.59 -7.73
C LYS A 30 -7.62 6.26 -6.26
N PHE A 31 -7.45 4.98 -5.89
CA PHE A 31 -7.54 4.55 -4.49
C PHE A 31 -6.52 5.28 -3.61
N ILE A 32 -5.26 5.38 -4.06
CA ILE A 32 -4.20 6.10 -3.36
C ILE A 32 -4.61 7.57 -3.14
N TYR A 33 -5.01 8.28 -4.19
CA TYR A 33 -5.37 9.70 -4.10
C TYR A 33 -6.55 9.95 -3.16
N GLU A 34 -7.58 9.11 -3.20
CA GLU A 34 -8.75 9.24 -2.32
C GLU A 34 -8.37 9.03 -0.84
N ASN A 35 -7.58 7.99 -0.55
CA ASN A 35 -7.18 7.67 0.83
C ASN A 35 -6.15 8.66 1.38
N LEU A 36 -5.19 9.09 0.57
CA LEU A 36 -4.18 10.05 1.00
C LEU A 36 -4.74 11.44 1.20
N ASN A 37 -5.61 11.91 0.30
CA ASN A 37 -6.23 13.22 0.49
C ASN A 37 -7.02 13.28 1.80
N LYS A 38 -7.68 12.19 2.19
CA LYS A 38 -8.30 12.07 3.51
C LYS A 38 -7.23 12.12 4.61
N PHE A 39 -6.18 11.33 4.48
CA PHE A 39 -5.08 11.27 5.45
C PHE A 39 -4.38 12.63 5.71
N TYR A 40 -4.14 13.42 4.66
CA TYR A 40 -3.57 14.77 4.81
C TYR A 40 -4.52 15.74 5.52
N ARG A 41 -5.82 15.66 5.24
CA ARG A 41 -6.81 16.52 5.92
C ARG A 41 -6.87 16.23 7.42
N ASP A 42 -6.60 14.98 7.80
CA ASP A 42 -6.55 14.54 9.20
C ASP A 42 -5.20 14.86 9.88
N GLY A 43 -4.29 15.57 9.21
CA GLY A 43 -3.01 16.04 9.77
C GLY A 43 -1.88 15.02 9.73
N GLY A 44 -2.04 13.93 8.98
CA GLY A 44 -1.00 12.94 8.80
C GLY A 44 0.14 13.40 7.88
N SER A 45 1.30 12.77 8.01
CA SER A 45 2.48 13.00 7.15
C SER A 45 2.94 11.70 6.50
N PHE A 46 3.64 11.79 5.36
CA PHE A 46 4.10 10.61 4.65
C PHE A 46 5.58 10.67 4.29
N LEU A 47 6.23 9.50 4.31
CA LEU A 47 7.57 9.27 3.79
C LEU A 47 7.50 8.25 2.66
N LYS A 48 8.14 8.57 1.54
CA LYS A 48 8.27 7.65 0.39
C LYS A 48 9.66 7.05 0.37
N ARG A 49 9.72 5.72 0.33
CA ARG A 49 10.97 4.95 0.14
C ARG A 49 10.90 4.22 -1.20
N LYS A 50 11.97 4.33 -1.99
CA LYS A 50 12.18 3.46 -3.15
C LYS A 50 12.89 2.22 -2.66
N GLU A 51 12.30 1.07 -2.93
CA GLU A 51 12.91 -0.23 -2.63
C GLU A 51 13.56 -0.79 -3.89
N THR A 52 14.51 -1.70 -3.68
CA THR A 52 15.31 -2.31 -4.75
C THR A 52 14.98 -3.78 -5.00
N GLU A 53 13.96 -4.33 -4.31
CA GLU A 53 13.49 -5.68 -4.58
C GLU A 53 12.79 -5.73 -5.96
N ASP A 54 13.01 -6.83 -6.69
CA ASP A 54 12.64 -7.00 -8.11
C ASP A 54 11.18 -6.64 -8.47
N ARG A 55 10.25 -6.70 -7.51
CA ARG A 55 8.82 -6.45 -7.72
C ARG A 55 8.21 -5.39 -6.80
N LEU A 56 8.92 -4.99 -5.74
CA LEU A 56 8.48 -3.95 -4.82
C LEU A 56 8.94 -2.61 -5.37
N TYR A 57 8.01 -1.91 -6.02
CA TYR A 57 8.29 -0.66 -6.71
C TYR A 57 8.45 0.51 -5.74
N GLU A 58 7.63 0.54 -4.68
CA GLU A 58 7.55 1.69 -3.78
C GLU A 58 6.97 1.29 -2.43
N VAL A 59 7.42 1.94 -1.35
CA VAL A 59 6.83 1.81 -0.01
C VAL A 59 6.55 3.20 0.55
N TRP A 60 5.33 3.42 1.05
CA TRP A 60 4.94 4.68 1.67
C TRP A 60 4.61 4.41 3.12
N GLU A 61 5.27 5.14 4.01
CA GLU A 61 4.94 5.16 5.44
C GLU A 61 4.10 6.39 5.73
N LEU A 62 2.93 6.18 6.31
CA LEU A 62 1.95 7.19 6.65
C LEU A 62 1.85 7.27 8.17
N HIS A 63 2.33 8.38 8.74
CA HIS A 63 2.34 8.63 10.17
C HIS A 63 1.08 9.38 10.59
N LYS A 64 0.18 8.70 11.32
CA LYS A 64 -1.01 9.31 11.91
C LYS A 64 -0.63 10.20 13.11
N PRO A 65 -1.42 11.23 13.44
CA PRO A 65 -1.14 12.12 14.58
C PRO A 65 -1.12 11.42 15.95
N ASP A 66 -1.81 10.28 16.09
CA ASP A 66 -1.84 9.45 17.29
C ASP A 66 -0.61 8.53 17.44
N GLY A 67 0.32 8.59 16.49
CA GLY A 67 1.54 7.79 16.47
C GLY A 67 1.41 6.43 15.79
N GLU A 68 0.24 6.09 15.22
CA GLU A 68 0.10 4.88 14.40
C GLU A 68 0.78 5.05 13.04
N ILE A 69 1.27 3.93 12.50
CA ILE A 69 1.94 3.89 11.20
C ILE A 69 1.14 2.99 10.26
N LEU A 70 0.77 3.55 9.12
CA LEU A 70 0.20 2.81 8.02
C LEU A 70 1.27 2.64 6.93
N GLU A 71 1.53 1.41 6.52
CA GLU A 71 2.49 1.12 5.45
C GLU A 71 1.74 0.71 4.18
N LEU A 72 2.07 1.35 3.07
CA LEU A 72 1.56 1.01 1.75
C LEU A 72 2.70 0.47 0.91
N ARG A 73 2.60 -0.80 0.51
CA ARG A 73 3.58 -1.47 -0.35
C ARG A 73 3.02 -1.63 -1.75
N PHE A 74 3.75 -1.11 -2.73
CA PHE A 74 3.37 -1.10 -4.13
C PHE A 74 4.16 -2.15 -4.89
N TYR A 75 3.47 -3.18 -5.33
CA TYR A 75 4.04 -4.22 -6.16
C TYR A 75 3.58 -4.08 -7.60
N VAL A 76 4.52 -4.28 -8.52
CA VAL A 76 4.25 -4.21 -9.96
C VAL A 76 4.54 -5.58 -10.57
N PHE A 77 3.49 -6.16 -11.15
CA PHE A 77 3.57 -7.40 -11.89
C PHE A 77 3.45 -7.08 -13.39
N GLY A 78 4.26 -7.76 -14.21
CA GLY A 78 4.31 -7.52 -15.65
C GLY A 78 3.04 -7.99 -16.37
N ASP A 79 3.19 -8.60 -17.55
CA ASP A 79 2.07 -9.24 -18.26
C ASP A 79 1.75 -10.66 -17.74
N GLU A 80 2.16 -10.93 -16.50
CA GLU A 80 1.82 -12.16 -15.80
C GLU A 80 0.30 -12.23 -15.59
N LYS A 81 -0.32 -13.36 -15.94
CA LYS A 81 -1.69 -13.65 -15.54
C LYS A 81 -1.68 -14.02 -14.06
N ILE A 82 -2.13 -13.10 -13.21
CA ILE A 82 -2.40 -13.42 -11.80
C ILE A 82 -3.76 -14.12 -11.75
N ASP A 83 -3.74 -15.45 -11.77
CA ASP A 83 -4.96 -16.26 -11.76
C ASP A 83 -5.58 -16.37 -10.36
N SER A 84 -4.80 -16.21 -9.28
CA SER A 84 -5.33 -16.21 -7.90
C SER A 84 -4.39 -15.52 -6.90
N ILE A 85 -4.97 -14.86 -5.89
CA ILE A 85 -4.28 -14.51 -4.63
C ILE A 85 -4.73 -15.50 -3.56
N LYS A 86 -3.78 -16.09 -2.85
CA LYS A 86 -4.04 -16.99 -1.72
C LYS A 86 -3.40 -16.40 -0.47
N ILE A 87 -4.20 -16.24 0.58
CA ILE A 87 -3.70 -16.02 1.94
C ILE A 87 -3.46 -17.40 2.53
N ILE A 88 -2.23 -17.67 2.97
CA ILE A 88 -1.86 -18.92 3.64
C ILE A 88 -1.74 -18.58 5.13
N GLU A 89 -2.52 -19.27 5.96
CA GLU A 89 -2.48 -19.17 7.42
C GLU A 89 -1.38 -20.07 8.02
#